data_AF-A0A2N5YQW4-F1
#
_entry.id   AF-A0A2N5YQW4-F1
#
_cell.length_a   1.000
_cell.length_b   1.000
_cell.length_c   1.000
_cell.angle_alpha   90.00
_cell.angle_beta   90.00
_cell.angle_gamma   90.00
#
_symmetry.space_group_name_H-M   'P 1'
#
loop_
_entity.id
_entity.type
_entity.pdbx_description
1 polymer ?
#
loop_
_entity_poly.entity_id
_entity_poly.type
_entity_poly.pdbx_seq_one_letter_code
_entity_poly.pdbx_strand_id
1 'polypeptide(L)'
;MFMYYVEAPFTFGLRINFPAKQYLFESGIIVSKFLSKNFSASEIYHREGISIGQEFNNFDLLWSGSFKWCVNPKKKKNILFGLKAVHSIIPINKTYKIYHFDYGIELVYFFI
;
A
#
# COMPACT_ATOMS: atom_id res chain seq x y z
N MET A 1 -9.35 -11.32 -4.59
CA MET A 1 -10.40 -10.34 -4.28
C MET A 1 -9.80 -8.96 -4.53
N PHE A 2 -10.31 -8.19 -5.49
CA PHE A 2 -9.77 -6.87 -5.79
C PHE A 2 -10.69 -5.80 -5.21
N MET A 3 -10.18 -5.01 -4.28
CA MET A 3 -10.88 -3.84 -3.77
C MET A 3 -10.49 -2.65 -4.63
N TYR A 4 -11.48 -1.95 -5.18
CA TYR A 4 -11.23 -0.67 -5.82
C TYR A 4 -11.22 0.42 -4.74
N TYR A 5 -10.08 1.08 -4.58
CA TYR A 5 -9.92 2.18 -3.64
C TYR A 5 -9.08 3.29 -4.26
N VAL A 6 -9.24 4.50 -3.74
CA VAL A 6 -8.36 5.63 -4.01
C VAL A 6 -7.49 5.86 -2.79
N GLU A 7 -6.20 6.05 -3.02
CA GLU A 7 -5.21 6.30 -1.97
C GLU A 7 -4.69 7.73 -2.04
N ALA A 8 -4.59 8.36 -0.87
CA ALA A 8 -3.86 9.60 -0.67
C ALA A 8 -2.64 9.33 0.23
N PRO A 9 -1.47 9.01 -0.36
CA PRO A 9 -0.26 8.75 0.41
C PRO A 9 0.41 10.05 0.89
N PHE A 10 0.76 10.09 2.16
CA PHE A 10 1.58 11.11 2.79
C PHE A 10 2.87 10.46 3.28
N THR A 11 3.91 10.54 2.46
CA THR A 11 5.20 9.88 2.68
C THR A 11 6.33 10.88 2.83
N PHE A 12 7.24 10.59 3.76
CA PHE A 12 8.53 11.27 3.88
C PHE A 12 9.64 10.30 3.51
N GLY A 13 10.71 10.83 2.91
CA GLY A 13 11.80 10.02 2.38
C GLY A 13 13.17 10.52 2.79
N LEU A 14 14.08 9.58 3.09
CA LEU A 14 15.50 9.83 3.29
C LEU A 14 16.29 9.26 2.12
N ARG A 15 17.06 10.12 1.45
CA ARG A 15 17.97 9.72 0.37
C ARG A 15 19.39 9.59 0.91
N ILE A 16 20.01 8.44 0.67
CA ILE A 16 21.41 8.17 1.00
C ILE A 16 22.18 7.98 -0.30
N ASN A 17 23.18 8.84 -0.52
CA ASN A 17 24.02 8.81 -1.72
C ASN A 17 25.39 8.22 -1.37
N PHE A 18 25.71 7.05 -1.94
CA PHE A 18 27.06 6.51 -2.01
C PHE A 18 27.66 6.76 -3.40
N PRO A 19 29.00 6.72 -3.56
CA PRO A 19 29.65 7.01 -4.84
C PRO A 19 29.13 6.18 -6.03
N ALA A 20 28.76 4.91 -5.78
CA ALA A 20 28.28 3.98 -6.82
C ALA A 20 26.80 3.59 -6.70
N LYS A 21 26.12 3.97 -5.61
CA LYS A 21 24.76 3.53 -5.30
C LYS A 21 23.97 4.65 -4.66
N GLN A 22 22.69 4.73 -4.98
CA GLN A 22 21.77 5.64 -4.32
C GLN A 22 20.62 4.83 -3.75
N TYR A 23 20.30 5.09 -2.50
CA TYR A 23 19.22 4.45 -1.78
C TYR A 23 18.21 5.51 -1.36
N LEU A 24 16.94 5.14 -1.38
CA LEU A 24 15.83 5.97 -0.93
C LEU A 24 14.96 5.11 -0.02
N PHE A 25 14.82 5.54 1.22
CA PHE A 25 13.89 4.96 2.18
C PHE A 25 12.71 5.90 2.29
N GLU A 26 11.49 5.40 2.12
CA GLU A 26 10.28 6.20 2.32
C GLU A 26 9.37 5.51 3.32
N SER A 27 8.77 6.29 4.22
CA SER A 27 7.80 5.80 5.18
C SER A 27 6.68 6.84 5.30
N GLY A 28 5.48 6.40 5.60
CA GLY A 28 4.34 7.31 5.66
C GLY A 28 3.02 6.66 5.99
N ILE A 29 1.98 7.48 5.90
CA ILE A 29 0.60 7.09 6.13
C ILE A 29 -0.15 7.24 4.81
N ILE A 30 -1.04 6.31 4.52
CA ILE A 30 -1.93 6.37 3.38
C ILE A 30 -3.36 6.41 3.89
N VAL A 31 -4.12 7.40 3.43
CA VAL A 31 -5.56 7.46 3.66
C VAL A 31 -6.23 6.89 2.43
N SER A 32 -6.95 5.78 2.60
CA SER A 32 -7.59 5.07 1.49
C SER A 32 -9.11 5.14 1.62
N LYS A 33 -9.81 5.38 0.50
CA LYS A 33 -11.29 5.39 0.44
C LYS A 33 -11.76 4.32 -0.56
N PHE A 34 -12.62 3.42 -0.10
CA PHE A 34 -13.17 2.37 -0.96
C PHE A 34 -14.18 2.97 -1.95
N LEU A 35 -14.01 2.69 -3.25
CA LEU A 35 -14.87 3.19 -4.34
C LEU A 35 -16.08 2.28 -4.59
N SER A 36 -15.94 0.97 -4.38
CA SER A 36 -17.05 0.02 -4.49
C SER A 36 -17.42 -0.49 -3.11
N LYS A 37 -18.64 -0.17 -2.65
CA LYS A 37 -19.28 -0.82 -1.50
C LYS A 37 -19.84 -2.20 -1.84
N ASN A 38 -19.96 -2.51 -3.13
CA ASN A 38 -20.48 -3.79 -3.62
C ASN A 38 -19.38 -4.83 -3.54
N PHE A 39 -18.95 -5.07 -2.30
CA PHE A 39 -18.24 -6.26 -1.95
C PHE A 39 -19.17 -7.44 -2.23
N SER A 40 -18.76 -8.31 -3.14
CA SER A 40 -19.16 -9.71 -3.13
C SER A 40 -18.55 -10.47 -1.92
N ALA A 41 -18.51 -9.81 -0.75
CA ALA A 41 -18.35 -10.47 0.52
C ALA A 41 -19.55 -11.40 0.74
N SER A 42 -20.75 -10.98 0.33
CA SER A 42 -21.95 -11.81 0.43
C SER A 42 -21.82 -13.15 -0.29
N GLU A 43 -21.14 -13.26 -1.43
CA GLU A 43 -20.98 -14.55 -2.14
C GLU A 43 -19.98 -15.49 -1.45
N ILE A 44 -18.94 -14.96 -0.79
CA ILE A 44 -17.96 -15.77 -0.05
C ILE A 44 -18.54 -16.19 1.31
N TYR A 45 -19.25 -15.29 2.00
CA TYR A 45 -19.79 -15.57 3.34
C TYR A 45 -21.15 -16.28 3.34
N HIS A 46 -21.93 -16.22 2.26
CA HIS A 46 -23.10 -17.10 2.11
C HIS A 46 -22.72 -18.58 2.09
N ARG A 47 -21.48 -18.91 1.72
CA ARG A 47 -21.00 -20.29 1.68
C ARG A 47 -20.69 -20.87 3.06
N GLU A 48 -20.47 -20.03 4.07
CA GLU A 48 -20.12 -20.45 5.44
C GLU A 48 -21.20 -20.15 6.49
N GLY A 49 -22.37 -19.62 6.08
CA GLY A 49 -23.49 -19.38 7.00
C GLY A 49 -23.24 -18.29 8.05
N ILE A 50 -22.16 -17.51 7.90
CA ILE A 50 -21.81 -16.43 8.81
C ILE A 50 -22.56 -15.18 8.37
N SER A 51 -23.61 -14.80 9.09
CA SER A 51 -24.30 -13.52 8.90
C SER A 51 -23.38 -12.39 9.36
N ILE A 52 -22.52 -11.90 8.46
CA ILE A 52 -21.65 -10.77 8.75
C ILE A 52 -22.48 -9.50 8.73
N GLY A 53 -22.76 -8.96 9.92
CA GLY A 53 -23.19 -7.58 10.08
C GLY A 53 -22.24 -6.65 9.32
N GLN A 54 -22.82 -5.80 8.48
CA GLN A 54 -22.18 -4.96 7.46
C GLN A 54 -21.28 -3.84 8.02
N GLU A 55 -20.31 -4.14 8.89
CA GLU A 55 -19.43 -3.13 9.49
C GLU A 55 -18.01 -3.12 8.88
N PHE A 56 -17.95 -3.07 7.55
CA PHE A 56 -16.71 -2.68 6.86
C PHE A 56 -16.60 -1.15 6.87
N ASN A 57 -15.43 -0.63 7.27
CA ASN A 57 -15.16 0.80 7.26
C ASN A 57 -15.09 1.32 5.81
N ASN A 58 -15.63 2.51 5.57
CA ASN A 58 -15.57 3.16 4.24
C ASN A 58 -14.20 3.77 3.92
N PHE A 59 -13.32 3.84 4.93
CA PHE A 59 -11.96 4.32 4.81
C PHE A 59 -11.02 3.34 5.51
N ASP A 60 -9.77 3.34 5.07
CA ASP A 60 -8.67 2.66 5.76
C ASP A 60 -7.53 3.65 5.99
N LEU A 61 -6.81 3.44 7.09
CA LEU A 61 -5.61 4.18 7.43
C LEU A 61 -4.46 3.18 7.43
N LEU A 62 -3.56 3.31 6.46
CA LEU A 62 -2.47 2.38 6.24
C LEU A 62 -1.14 3.04 6.61
N TRP A 63 -0.23 2.26 7.15
CA TRP A 63 1.18 2.60 7.18
C TRP A 63 1.85 2.01 5.93
N SER A 64 2.76 2.75 5.32
CA SER A 64 3.56 2.28 4.18
C SER A 64 5.03 2.51 4.45
N GLY A 65 5.84 1.50 4.16
CA GLY A 65 7.30 1.58 4.14
C GLY A 65 7.83 1.09 2.79
N SER A 66 8.83 1.77 2.26
CA SER A 66 9.51 1.33 1.03
C SER A 66 11.01 1.57 1.09
N PHE A 67 11.72 0.66 0.44
CA PHE A 67 13.16 0.75 0.22
C PHE A 67 13.45 0.65 -1.26
N LYS A 68 14.10 1.67 -1.81
CA LYS A 68 14.37 1.81 -3.24
C LYS A 68 15.86 2.03 -3.47
N TRP A 69 16.37 1.55 -4.59
CA TRP A 69 17.73 1.78 -5.04
C TRP A 69 17.77 2.14 -6.53
N CYS A 70 18.76 2.94 -6.90
CA CYS A 70 18.98 3.34 -8.29
C CYS A 70 19.53 2.16 -9.11
N VAL A 71 18.82 1.80 -10.17
CA VAL A 71 19.21 0.70 -11.07
C VAL A 71 20.20 1.17 -12.13
N ASN A 72 20.19 2.46 -12.46
CA ASN A 72 21.05 3.05 -13.48
C ASN A 72 21.97 4.15 -12.93
N PRO A 73 22.81 3.86 -11.91
CA PRO A 73 23.58 4.87 -11.18
C PRO A 73 24.61 5.61 -12.05
N LYS A 74 25.07 4.99 -13.15
CA LYS A 74 26.05 5.57 -14.09
C LYS A 74 25.42 6.44 -15.20
N LYS A 75 24.09 6.38 -15.38
CA LYS A 75 23.37 7.15 -16.41
C LYS A 75 22.64 8.33 -15.73
N LYS A 76 21.46 8.69 -16.24
CA LYS A 76 20.60 9.77 -15.73
C LYS A 76 20.08 9.57 -14.29
N LYS A 77 20.34 8.43 -13.64
CA LYS A 77 19.86 8.10 -12.29
C LYS A 77 18.34 8.26 -12.13
N ASN A 78 17.60 7.95 -13.20
CA ASN A 78 16.17 8.20 -13.30
C ASN A 78 15.30 6.95 -13.09
N ILE A 79 15.90 5.78 -12.83
CA ILE A 79 15.17 4.55 -12.56
C ILE A 79 15.51 4.07 -11.14
N LEU A 80 14.49 4.01 -10.30
CA LEU A 80 14.57 3.36 -8.99
C LEU A 80 13.78 2.06 -9.03
N PHE A 81 14.34 1.02 -8.44
CA PHE A 81 13.65 -0.22 -8.15
C PHE A 81 13.58 -0.38 -6.64
N GLY A 82 12.49 -0.92 -6.13
CA GLY A 82 12.34 -1.07 -4.69
C GLY A 82 11.35 -2.12 -4.26
N LEU A 83 11.29 -2.29 -2.94
CA LEU A 83 10.35 -3.11 -2.24
C LEU A 83 9.46 -2.21 -1.40
N LYS A 84 8.17 -2.52 -1.34
CA LYS A 84 7.17 -1.82 -0.54
C LYS A 84 6.43 -2.81 0.35
N ALA A 85 6.13 -2.38 1.56
CA ALA A 85 5.17 -3.02 2.45
C ALA A 85 4.15 -1.99 2.92
N VAL A 86 2.89 -2.41 3.01
CA VAL A 86 1.76 -1.59 3.44
C VAL A 86 0.95 -2.42 4.43
N HIS A 87 0.51 -1.80 5.52
CA HIS A 87 -0.23 -2.48 6.58
C HIS A 87 -1.30 -1.55 7.16
N SER A 88 -2.51 -2.04 7.41
CA SER A 88 -3.54 -1.23 8.08
C SER A 88 -3.16 -0.91 9.51
N ILE A 89 -3.21 0.36 9.86
CA ILE A 89 -3.10 0.83 11.24
C ILE A 89 -4.39 0.51 12.00
N ILE A 90 -5.53 0.57 11.31
CA ILE A 90 -6.87 0.37 11.88
C ILE A 90 -7.51 -0.85 11.19
N PRO A 91 -8.24 -1.71 11.91
CA PRO A 91 -8.92 -2.83 11.25
C PRO A 91 -9.99 -2.33 10.27
N ILE A 92 -10.03 -2.91 9.07
CA ILE A 92 -11.04 -2.62 8.04
C ILE A 92 -12.42 -3.10 8.50
N ASN A 93 -12.47 -4.23 9.21
CA ASN A 93 -13.69 -4.75 9.82
C ASN A 93 -13.59 -4.67 11.35
N LYS A 94 -14.50 -3.95 11.98
CA LYS A 94 -14.49 -3.73 13.43
C LYS A 94 -14.75 -5.00 14.24
N THR A 95 -15.65 -5.84 13.75
CA THR A 95 -16.11 -7.06 14.43
C THR A 95 -15.03 -8.14 14.45
N TYR A 96 -14.45 -8.43 13.29
CA TYR A 96 -13.48 -9.50 13.10
C TYR A 96 -12.03 -9.03 13.23
N LYS A 97 -11.80 -7.73 13.44
CA LYS A 97 -10.46 -7.12 13.54
C LYS A 97 -9.56 -7.53 12.37
N ILE A 98 -10.09 -7.45 11.15
CA ILE A 98 -9.34 -7.80 9.93
C ILE A 98 -8.46 -6.61 9.55
N TYR A 99 -7.17 -6.88 9.31
CA TYR A 99 -6.19 -5.89 8.87
C TYR A 99 -5.75 -6.17 7.43
N HIS A 100 -5.48 -5.11 6.66
CA HIS A 100 -4.85 -5.21 5.35
C HIS A 100 -3.35 -5.38 5.52
N PHE A 101 -2.74 -6.25 4.71
CA PHE A 101 -1.31 -6.32 4.58
C PHE A 101 -0.94 -6.63 3.14
N ASP A 102 -0.20 -5.72 2.53
CA ASP A 102 0.27 -5.82 1.16
C ASP A 102 1.78 -5.66 1.12
N TYR A 103 2.41 -6.37 0.20
CA TYR A 103 3.83 -6.20 -0.11
C TYR A 103 4.03 -6.34 -1.60
N GLY A 104 5.06 -5.67 -2.13
CA GLY A 104 5.26 -5.64 -3.55
C GLY A 104 6.60 -5.06 -3.97
N ILE A 105 6.79 -5.08 -5.27
CA ILE A 105 7.95 -4.52 -5.96
C ILE A 105 7.50 -3.21 -6.63
N GLU A 106 8.31 -2.18 -6.52
CA GLU A 106 8.08 -0.87 -7.14
C GLU A 106 9.15 -0.57 -8.19
N LEU A 107 8.74 -0.04 -9.34
CA LEU A 107 9.63 0.53 -10.35
C LEU A 107 9.21 1.99 -10.58
N VAL A 108 10.09 2.93 -10.27
CA VAL A 108 9.83 4.37 -10.37
C VAL A 108 10.73 4.96 -11.44
N TYR A 109 10.12 5.73 -12.35
CA TYR A 109 10.81 6.47 -13.40
C TYR A 109 10.61 7.97 -13.20
N PHE A 110 11.71 8.72 -13.12
CA PHE A 110 11.67 10.18 -13.12
C PHE A 110 11.80 10.70 -14.56
N PHE A 111 10.79 11.43 -15.02
CA PHE A 111 10.87 12.18 -16.28
C PHE A 111 11.76 13.40 -16.05
N ILE A 112 13.03 13.31 -16.49
CA ILE A 112 14.07 14.35 -16.39
C ILE A 112 14.63 14.64 -17.79
#